data_AF-A0A7S1EN27-F1
#
_entry.id   AF-A0A7S1EN27-F1
#
_cell.length_a   1.000
_cell.length_b   1.000
_cell.length_c   1.000
_cell.angle_alpha   90.00
_cell.angle_beta   90.00
_cell.angle_gamma   90.00
#
_symmetry.space_group_name_H-M   'P 1'
#
loop_
_entity.id
_entity.type
_entity.pdbx_description
1 polymer ?
#
loop_
_entity_poly.entity_id
_entity_poly.type
_entity_poly.pdbx_seq_one_letter_code
_entity_poly.pdbx_strand_id
1 'polypeptide(L)'
;SGTEMGRVILTGAKYEAGPLEGGLRDAFREAFDTEACMVDSSLDPRSCRTAAVAALVSIRPLVPYVFRSYQLPPGSKSYFQGSASFQWIEAMRASSAAPYFFEEFCCRGLRFQDGAIVANNPTVIAVHEAQSLFPGRPLELVVSVGTGKGPEERREVRRSGGWGLIDTFGE
;
A
#
# COMPACT_ATOMS: atom_id res chain seq x y z
N SER A 1 18.11 4.75 21.11
CA SER A 1 18.68 3.59 20.39
C SER A 1 18.45 2.24 21.07
N GLY A 2 18.07 2.14 22.36
CA GLY A 2 17.73 0.85 23.00
C GLY A 2 16.24 0.44 22.93
N THR A 3 15.34 1.42 22.82
CA THR A 3 13.88 1.21 22.84
C THR A 3 13.32 0.65 21.52
N GLU A 4 13.85 1.09 20.37
CA GLU A 4 13.42 0.59 19.05
C GLU A 4 13.80 -0.87 18.83
N MET A 5 14.98 -1.30 19.31
CA MET A 5 15.45 -2.69 19.18
C MET A 5 14.58 -3.67 20.00
N GLY A 6 14.17 -3.28 21.21
CA GLY A 6 13.27 -4.08 22.03
C GLY A 6 11.92 -4.31 21.36
N ARG A 7 11.39 -3.30 20.67
CA ARG A 7 10.12 -3.42 19.91
C ARG A 7 10.25 -4.36 18.73
N VAL A 8 11.29 -4.21 17.90
CA VAL A 8 11.50 -5.10 16.74
C VAL A 8 11.57 -6.57 17.17
N ILE A 9 12.21 -6.87 18.31
CA ILE A 9 12.26 -8.22 18.86
C ILE A 9 10.87 -8.72 19.29
N LEU A 10 10.05 -7.84 19.85
CA LEU A 10 8.73 -8.19 20.40
C LEU A 10 7.62 -8.26 19.34
N THR A 11 7.60 -7.32 18.40
CA THR A 11 6.49 -7.12 17.45
C THR A 11 6.88 -7.36 16.00
N GLY A 12 8.19 -7.46 15.70
CA GLY A 12 8.70 -7.50 14.33
C GLY A 12 8.64 -6.17 13.58
N ALA A 13 8.23 -5.08 14.24
CA ALA A 13 8.09 -3.75 13.64
C ALA A 13 8.92 -2.69 14.37
N LYS A 14 9.56 -1.82 13.60
CA LYS A 14 10.39 -0.72 14.10
C LYS A 14 9.55 0.44 14.62
N TYR A 15 8.44 0.75 13.95
CA TYR A 15 7.62 1.92 14.23
C TYR A 15 6.19 1.56 14.64
N GLU A 16 5.59 2.44 15.44
CA GLU A 16 4.15 2.42 15.69
C GLU A 16 3.37 3.00 14.52
N ALA A 17 2.20 2.42 14.30
CA ALA A 17 1.21 2.88 13.34
C ALA A 17 0.65 4.29 13.65
N GLY A 18 0.48 4.58 14.94
CA GLY A 18 -0.28 5.73 15.42
C GLY A 18 0.17 7.08 14.87
N PRO A 19 1.47 7.42 14.87
CA PRO A 19 1.96 8.68 14.31
C PRO A 19 1.68 8.82 12.80
N LEU A 20 1.80 7.73 12.04
CA LEU A 20 1.47 7.74 10.61
C LEU A 20 -0.03 7.93 10.40
N GLU A 21 -0.88 7.23 11.17
CA GLU A 21 -2.33 7.43 11.14
C GLU A 21 -2.73 8.85 11.52
N GLY A 22 -2.13 9.41 12.56
CA GLY A 22 -2.36 10.79 12.99
C GLY A 22 -1.99 11.79 11.90
N GLY A 23 -0.78 11.65 11.32
CA GLY A 23 -0.34 12.51 10.23
C GLY A 23 -1.23 12.42 8.98
N LEU A 24 -1.71 11.22 8.63
CA LEU A 24 -2.68 11.05 7.55
C LEU A 24 -4.00 11.77 7.88
N ARG A 25 -4.55 11.56 9.09
CA ARG A 25 -5.78 12.22 9.56
C ARG A 25 -5.69 13.73 9.54
N ASP A 26 -4.55 14.28 9.94
CA ASP A 26 -4.32 15.71 9.91
C ASP A 26 -4.20 16.26 8.48
N ALA A 27 -3.49 15.55 7.60
CA ALA A 27 -3.26 15.98 6.22
C ALA A 27 -4.51 15.88 5.34
N PHE A 28 -5.36 14.87 5.54
CA PHE A 28 -6.55 14.60 4.72
C PHE A 28 -7.83 14.55 5.54
N ARG A 29 -7.98 15.49 6.47
CA ARG A 29 -9.09 15.57 7.42
C ARG A 29 -10.46 15.40 6.76
N GLU A 30 -10.72 16.13 5.68
CA GLU A 30 -11.99 16.05 4.94
C GLU A 30 -12.31 14.65 4.40
N ALA A 31 -11.28 13.89 4.01
CA ALA A 31 -11.45 12.54 3.47
C ALA A 31 -11.57 11.47 4.57
N PHE A 32 -11.21 11.79 5.81
CA PHE A 32 -11.10 10.84 6.93
C PHE A 32 -12.04 11.11 8.10
N ASP A 33 -12.64 12.29 8.19
CA ASP A 33 -13.65 12.64 9.21
C ASP A 33 -15.04 12.10 8.84
N THR A 34 -15.21 11.61 7.61
CA THR A 34 -16.41 10.89 7.18
C THR A 34 -16.18 9.39 7.30
N GLU A 35 -17.16 8.65 7.81
CA GLU A 35 -17.21 7.18 7.71
C GLU A 35 -17.41 6.69 6.25
N ALA A 36 -17.23 7.56 5.27
CA ALA A 36 -17.45 7.32 3.86
C ALA A 36 -16.43 6.32 3.30
N CYS A 37 -16.92 5.48 2.41
CA CYS A 37 -16.09 4.55 1.66
C CYS A 37 -15.39 5.29 0.50
N MET A 38 -14.29 4.73 0.02
CA MET A 38 -13.57 5.24 -1.15
C MET A 38 -14.48 5.38 -2.36
N VAL A 39 -15.43 4.46 -2.56
CA VAL A 39 -16.42 4.53 -3.66
C VAL A 39 -17.27 5.79 -3.60
N ASP A 40 -17.52 6.39 -2.44
CA ASP A 40 -18.39 7.56 -2.33
C ASP A 40 -17.77 8.79 -2.99
N SER A 41 -16.42 8.84 -3.10
CA SER A 41 -15.75 9.87 -3.88
C SER A 41 -16.15 9.84 -5.37
N SER A 42 -16.64 8.70 -5.88
CA SER A 42 -17.10 8.58 -7.27
C SER A 42 -18.35 9.39 -7.58
N LEU A 43 -19.06 9.88 -6.56
CA LEU A 43 -20.25 10.72 -6.69
C LEU A 43 -19.92 12.13 -7.18
N ASP A 44 -18.70 12.63 -6.92
CA ASP A 44 -18.22 13.88 -7.52
C ASP A 44 -17.67 13.59 -8.93
N PRO A 45 -18.28 14.15 -10.00
CA PRO A 45 -17.79 13.95 -11.36
C PRO A 45 -16.36 14.46 -11.61
N ARG A 46 -15.84 15.32 -10.72
CA ARG A 46 -14.49 15.88 -10.79
C ARG A 46 -13.45 14.97 -10.12
N SER A 47 -13.87 13.94 -9.38
CA SER A 47 -12.93 13.06 -8.69
C SER A 47 -12.22 12.13 -9.68
N CYS A 48 -10.93 11.92 -9.42
CA CYS A 48 -10.17 10.93 -10.15
C CYS A 48 -10.50 9.52 -9.66
N ARG A 49 -10.48 8.57 -10.60
CA ARG A 49 -10.56 7.15 -10.33
C ARG A 49 -9.22 6.71 -9.78
N THR A 50 -9.19 6.34 -8.50
CA THR A 50 -7.97 6.13 -7.73
C THR A 50 -8.00 4.73 -7.13
N ALA A 51 -6.82 4.14 -7.05
CA ALA A 51 -6.63 2.87 -6.38
C ALA A 51 -5.34 2.88 -5.56
N ALA A 52 -5.34 2.14 -4.45
CA ALA A 52 -4.15 1.82 -3.66
C ALA A 52 -3.94 0.30 -3.68
N VAL A 53 -2.68 -0.14 -3.62
CA VAL A 53 -2.32 -1.56 -3.72
C VAL A 53 -1.62 -2.00 -2.45
N ALA A 54 -2.09 -3.10 -1.86
CA ALA A 54 -1.41 -3.78 -0.76
C ALA A 54 -1.18 -5.26 -1.10
N ALA A 55 -0.28 -5.90 -0.38
CA ALA A 55 -0.15 -7.35 -0.39
C ALA A 55 -1.17 -7.97 0.56
N LEU A 56 -2.05 -8.85 0.05
CA LEU A 56 -2.94 -9.65 0.89
C LEU A 56 -2.15 -10.84 1.45
N VAL A 57 -1.83 -10.78 2.75
CA VAL A 57 -0.98 -11.77 3.43
C VAL A 57 -1.78 -12.83 4.21
N SER A 58 -3.10 -12.69 4.27
CA SER A 58 -3.98 -13.70 4.89
C SER A 58 -4.23 -14.94 4.01
N ILE A 59 -3.74 -14.96 2.77
CA ILE A 59 -3.85 -16.10 1.84
C ILE A 59 -2.48 -16.48 1.25
N ARG A 60 -2.39 -17.68 0.66
CA ARG A 60 -1.19 -18.15 -0.07
C ARG A 60 -1.56 -18.62 -1.49
N PRO A 61 -0.80 -18.22 -2.53
CA PRO A 61 0.35 -17.32 -2.50
C PRO A 61 -0.05 -15.87 -2.15
N LEU A 62 0.95 -15.03 -1.82
CA LEU A 62 0.72 -13.59 -1.63
C LEU A 62 0.24 -12.98 -2.96
N VAL A 63 -0.82 -12.18 -2.90
CA VAL A 63 -1.41 -11.54 -4.09
C VAL A 63 -1.64 -10.06 -3.85
N PRO A 64 -1.61 -9.22 -4.90
CA PRO A 64 -2.02 -7.83 -4.80
C PRO A 64 -3.53 -7.73 -4.52
N TYR A 65 -3.88 -6.82 -3.63
CA TYR A 65 -5.23 -6.40 -3.33
C TYR A 65 -5.40 -4.93 -3.69
N VAL A 66 -6.43 -4.63 -4.48
CA VAL A 66 -6.69 -3.29 -5.01
C VAL A 66 -7.84 -2.64 -4.23
N PHE A 67 -7.52 -1.63 -3.44
CA PHE A 67 -8.51 -0.74 -2.82
C PHE A 67 -8.90 0.32 -3.86
N ARG A 68 -10.19 0.46 -4.16
CA ARG A 68 -10.67 1.25 -5.32
C ARG A 68 -11.61 2.37 -4.89
N SER A 69 -11.56 3.50 -5.57
CA SER A 69 -12.59 4.55 -5.47
C SER A 69 -13.74 4.39 -6.47
N TYR A 70 -13.85 3.22 -7.11
CA TYR A 70 -14.80 2.98 -8.19
C TYR A 70 -15.30 1.55 -8.23
N GLN A 71 -16.47 1.39 -8.87
CA GLN A 71 -17.00 0.10 -9.29
C GLN A 71 -16.73 -0.10 -10.77
N LEU A 72 -16.52 -1.36 -11.16
CA LEU A 72 -16.39 -1.72 -12.57
C LEU A 72 -17.77 -1.75 -13.23
N PRO A 73 -17.86 -1.40 -14.51
CA PRO A 73 -19.12 -1.47 -15.25
C PRO A 73 -19.62 -2.93 -15.32
N PRO A 74 -20.95 -3.15 -15.44
CA PRO A 74 -21.51 -4.48 -15.58
C PRO A 74 -20.84 -5.29 -16.70
N GLY A 75 -20.53 -6.56 -16.42
CA GLY A 75 -19.84 -7.44 -17.36
C GLY A 75 -18.31 -7.32 -17.35
N SER A 76 -17.74 -6.27 -16.73
CA SER A 76 -16.29 -6.15 -16.54
C SER A 76 -15.88 -6.76 -15.20
N LYS A 77 -14.74 -7.43 -15.18
CA LYS A 77 -14.14 -7.99 -13.96
C LYS A 77 -12.67 -7.64 -13.93
N SER A 78 -12.21 -7.19 -12.76
CA SER A 78 -10.78 -7.07 -12.51
C SER A 78 -10.17 -8.46 -12.39
N TYR A 79 -8.96 -8.62 -12.93
CA TYR A 79 -8.09 -9.76 -12.68
C TYR A 79 -7.60 -9.78 -11.22
N PHE A 80 -7.34 -8.60 -10.66
CA PHE A 80 -6.87 -8.44 -9.30
C PHE A 80 -8.03 -8.41 -8.30
N GLN A 81 -7.85 -9.12 -7.18
CA GLN A 81 -8.77 -9.03 -6.05
C GLN A 81 -8.79 -7.61 -5.51
N GLY A 82 -9.95 -7.16 -5.03
CA GLY A 82 -10.06 -5.83 -4.43
C GLY A 82 -11.49 -5.46 -4.09
N SER A 83 -11.66 -4.29 -3.50
CA SER A 83 -12.97 -3.76 -3.11
C SER A 83 -12.98 -2.24 -3.13
N ALA A 84 -14.17 -1.67 -3.27
CA ALA A 84 -14.42 -0.24 -3.21
C ALA A 84 -15.07 0.23 -1.89
N SER A 85 -15.39 -0.71 -1.00
CA SER A 85 -16.10 -0.45 0.26
C SER A 85 -15.18 -0.12 1.44
N PHE A 86 -13.87 0.03 1.23
CA PHE A 86 -12.93 0.42 2.27
C PHE A 86 -12.91 1.93 2.43
N GLN A 87 -12.57 2.40 3.61
CA GLN A 87 -12.25 3.80 3.86
C GLN A 87 -10.86 4.12 3.33
N TRP A 88 -10.61 5.39 3.02
CA TRP A 88 -9.31 5.85 2.54
C TRP A 88 -8.19 5.51 3.53
N ILE A 89 -8.45 5.63 4.84
CA ILE A 89 -7.42 5.43 5.87
C ILE A 89 -7.04 3.95 5.95
N GLU A 90 -8.01 3.04 5.78
CA GLU A 90 -7.77 1.60 5.72
C GLU A 90 -6.87 1.26 4.52
N ALA A 91 -7.14 1.83 3.35
CA ALA A 91 -6.35 1.59 2.15
C ALA A 91 -4.92 2.13 2.26
N MET A 92 -4.74 3.34 2.80
CA MET A 92 -3.42 3.94 2.98
C MET A 92 -2.59 3.19 4.03
N ARG A 93 -3.22 2.75 5.13
CA ARG A 93 -2.56 1.95 6.16
C ARG A 93 -2.17 0.56 5.67
N ALA A 94 -3.05 -0.11 4.93
CA ALA A 94 -2.73 -1.37 4.27
C ALA A 94 -1.55 -1.23 3.30
N SER A 95 -1.59 -0.20 2.44
CA SER A 95 -0.59 -0.01 1.37
C SER A 95 0.79 0.38 1.89
N SER A 96 0.90 0.97 3.09
CA SER A 96 2.16 1.48 3.67
C SER A 96 2.70 0.63 4.83
N ALA A 97 2.04 -0.50 5.13
CA ALA A 97 2.45 -1.42 6.19
C ALA A 97 3.68 -2.25 5.79
N ALA A 98 4.82 -1.57 5.60
CA ALA A 98 6.05 -2.20 5.12
C ALA A 98 6.59 -3.17 6.16
N PRO A 99 6.92 -4.42 5.77
CA PRO A 99 7.52 -5.38 6.68
C PRO A 99 8.76 -4.78 7.34
N TYR A 100 9.02 -5.18 8.58
CA TYR A 100 10.05 -4.62 9.46
C TYR A 100 9.79 -3.19 9.94
N PHE A 101 9.21 -2.31 9.13
CA PHE A 101 8.92 -0.94 9.55
C PHE A 101 7.63 -0.83 10.36
N PHE A 102 6.55 -1.46 9.89
CA PHE A 102 5.24 -1.42 10.50
C PHE A 102 4.67 -2.83 10.70
N GLU A 103 3.79 -2.97 11.68
CA GLU A 103 3.00 -4.18 11.87
C GLU A 103 2.03 -4.39 10.71
N GLU A 104 1.65 -5.64 10.44
CA GLU A 104 0.65 -5.94 9.43
C GLU A 104 -0.69 -5.28 9.77
N PHE A 105 -1.36 -4.74 8.76
CA PHE A 105 -2.64 -4.08 8.94
C PHE A 105 -3.77 -5.10 8.88
N CYS A 106 -4.43 -5.33 10.03
CA CYS A 106 -5.60 -6.19 10.13
C CYS A 106 -6.88 -5.37 9.94
N CYS A 107 -7.69 -5.72 8.94
CA CYS A 107 -8.95 -5.02 8.67
C CYS A 107 -9.96 -5.98 8.05
N ARG A 108 -11.19 -6.00 8.60
CA ARG A 108 -12.33 -6.79 8.09
C ARG A 108 -12.00 -8.29 7.90
N GLY A 109 -11.24 -8.86 8.84
CA GLY A 109 -10.81 -10.26 8.79
C GLY A 109 -9.72 -10.58 7.78
N LEU A 110 -9.21 -9.57 7.06
CA LEU A 110 -8.07 -9.68 6.15
C LEU A 110 -6.83 -9.08 6.79
N ARG A 111 -5.66 -9.55 6.33
CA ARG A 111 -4.36 -9.02 6.77
C ARG A 111 -3.58 -8.53 5.58
N PHE A 112 -3.04 -7.33 5.70
CA PHE A 112 -2.35 -6.62 4.63
C PHE A 112 -0.94 -6.20 5.05
N GLN A 113 -0.04 -6.18 4.08
CA GLN A 113 1.24 -5.49 4.16
C GLN A 113 1.45 -4.63 2.92
N ASP A 114 2.53 -3.85 2.92
CA ASP A 114 2.88 -2.92 1.86
C ASP A 114 2.84 -3.55 0.46
N GLY A 115 2.27 -2.78 -0.47
CA GLY A 115 2.16 -3.17 -1.87
C GLY A 115 3.50 -3.46 -2.54
N ALA A 116 4.61 -2.91 -2.04
CA ALA A 116 5.95 -3.10 -2.56
C ALA A 116 6.38 -4.58 -2.59
N ILE A 117 5.81 -5.43 -1.72
CA ILE A 117 6.09 -6.88 -1.70
C ILE A 117 5.65 -7.55 -3.01
N VAL A 118 4.53 -7.10 -3.59
CA VAL A 118 3.88 -7.74 -4.76
C VAL A 118 3.90 -6.86 -6.01
N ALA A 119 3.96 -5.54 -5.83
CA ALA A 119 3.81 -4.55 -6.88
C ALA A 119 4.43 -3.19 -6.47
N ASN A 120 5.74 -3.14 -6.27
CA ASN A 120 6.48 -1.89 -6.00
C ASN A 120 6.40 -0.86 -7.15
N ASN A 121 5.96 -1.31 -8.33
CA ASN A 121 5.49 -0.43 -9.39
C ASN A 121 4.09 -0.89 -9.82
N PRO A 122 3.01 -0.21 -9.39
CA PRO A 122 1.64 -0.64 -9.67
C PRO A 122 1.17 -0.29 -11.09
N THR A 123 2.04 0.15 -12.00
CA THR A 123 1.66 0.60 -13.36
C THR A 123 0.91 -0.47 -14.15
N VAL A 124 1.33 -1.73 -14.06
CA VAL A 124 0.64 -2.85 -14.76
C VAL A 124 -0.78 -3.05 -14.20
N ILE A 125 -0.94 -2.94 -12.88
CA ILE A 125 -2.25 -3.01 -12.21
C ILE A 125 -3.12 -1.84 -12.67
N ALA A 126 -2.57 -0.62 -12.68
CA ALA A 126 -3.28 0.58 -13.10
C ALA A 126 -3.76 0.50 -14.56
N VAL A 127 -2.92 0.01 -15.47
CA VAL A 127 -3.27 -0.20 -16.89
C VAL A 127 -4.43 -1.20 -17.03
N HIS A 128 -4.35 -2.34 -16.34
CA HIS A 128 -5.40 -3.35 -16.35
C HIS A 128 -6.72 -2.83 -15.77
N GLU A 129 -6.65 -2.12 -14.64
CA GLU A 129 -7.82 -1.50 -14.00
C GLU A 129 -8.47 -0.46 -14.92
N ALA A 130 -7.68 0.38 -15.60
CA ALA A 130 -8.19 1.37 -16.52
C ALA A 130 -8.90 0.74 -17.73
N GLN A 131 -8.35 -0.34 -18.29
CA GLN A 131 -8.99 -1.12 -19.37
C GLN A 131 -10.30 -1.76 -18.91
N SER A 132 -10.35 -2.24 -17.67
CA SER A 132 -11.56 -2.81 -17.07
C SER A 132 -12.62 -1.74 -16.77
N LEU A 133 -12.19 -0.53 -16.40
CA LEU A 133 -13.07 0.58 -16.06
C LEU A 133 -13.63 1.28 -17.31
N PHE A 134 -12.85 1.33 -18.39
CA PHE A 134 -13.23 1.96 -19.66
C PHE A 134 -13.08 0.98 -20.84
N PRO A 135 -13.95 -0.04 -20.94
CA PRO A 135 -13.86 -1.04 -22.01
C PRO A 135 -13.88 -0.40 -23.40
N GLY A 136 -12.96 -0.81 -24.26
CA GLY A 136 -12.85 -0.32 -25.64
C GLY A 136 -12.26 1.09 -25.79
N ARG A 137 -11.95 1.80 -24.70
CA ARG A 137 -11.25 3.08 -24.76
C ARG A 137 -9.73 2.84 -24.79
N PRO A 138 -9.01 3.29 -25.83
CA PRO A 138 -7.55 3.17 -25.86
C PRO A 138 -6.90 4.03 -24.78
N LEU A 139 -5.80 3.55 -24.21
CA LEU A 139 -4.96 4.32 -23.31
C LEU A 139 -4.06 5.25 -24.12
N GLU A 140 -4.17 6.55 -23.88
CA GLU A 140 -3.44 7.58 -24.63
C GLU A 140 -2.06 7.86 -24.02
N LEU A 141 -1.96 7.87 -22.68
CA LEU A 141 -0.74 8.19 -21.94
C LEU A 141 -0.68 7.41 -20.62
N VAL A 142 0.51 6.94 -20.27
CA VAL A 142 0.84 6.39 -18.96
C VAL A 142 2.02 7.16 -18.40
N VAL A 143 1.87 7.71 -17.19
CA VAL A 143 2.95 8.36 -16.45
C VAL A 143 3.23 7.54 -15.20
N SER A 144 4.48 7.10 -15.04
CA SER A 144 4.95 6.34 -13.88
C SER A 144 6.04 7.15 -13.18
N VAL A 145 5.79 7.53 -11.93
CA VAL A 145 6.71 8.36 -11.13
C VAL A 145 7.31 7.48 -10.03
N GLY A 146 8.63 7.27 -10.10
CA GLY A 146 9.37 6.55 -9.07
C GLY A 146 9.96 7.47 -8.00
N THR A 147 10.28 6.92 -6.84
CA THR A 147 10.93 7.62 -5.71
C THR A 147 12.46 7.71 -5.83
N GLY A 148 13.01 7.39 -7.01
CA GLY A 148 14.45 7.32 -7.27
C GLY A 148 15.02 5.92 -7.03
N LYS A 149 16.33 5.78 -7.29
CA LYS A 149 17.11 4.58 -6.98
C LYS A 149 18.25 4.98 -6.04
N GLY A 150 18.56 4.11 -5.08
CA GLY A 150 19.75 4.30 -4.24
C GLY A 150 21.04 4.25 -5.06
N PRO A 151 22.15 4.79 -4.54
CA PRO A 151 23.45 4.73 -5.20
C PRO A 151 23.87 3.27 -5.46
N GLU A 152 24.52 3.01 -6.59
CA GLU A 152 25.02 1.67 -6.97
C GLU A 152 26.27 1.24 -6.17
N GLU A 153 26.72 2.04 -5.21
CA GLU A 153 27.84 1.67 -4.35
C GLU A 153 27.51 0.38 -3.61
N ARG A 154 28.35 -0.64 -3.83
CA ARG A 154 28.28 -1.89 -3.11
C ARG A 154 28.52 -1.58 -1.64
N ARG A 155 27.46 -1.59 -0.83
CA ARG A 155 27.57 -1.51 0.64
C ARG A 155 28.58 -2.56 1.08
N GLU A 156 29.71 -2.13 1.64
CA GLU A 156 30.64 -3.04 2.28
C GLU A 156 29.87 -3.73 3.40
N VAL A 157 29.77 -5.06 3.34
CA VAL A 157 29.23 -5.84 4.45
C VAL A 157 30.24 -5.74 5.58
N ARG A 158 30.09 -4.74 6.44
CA ARG A 158 30.79 -4.68 7.71
C ARG A 158 30.39 -5.95 8.46
N ARG A 159 31.34 -6.88 8.62
CA ARG A 159 31.18 -8.04 9.50
C ARG A 159 31.15 -7.51 10.93
N SER A 160 30.01 -7.02 11.39
CA SER A 160 29.74 -6.89 12.81
C SER A 160 29.63 -8.31 13.37
N GLY A 161 30.48 -8.62 14.34
CA GLY A 161 30.48 -9.92 15.00
C GLY A 161 29.08 -10.27 15.50
N GLY A 162 28.62 -11.50 15.21
CA GLY A 162 27.44 -12.12 15.81
C GLY A 162 26.08 -11.82 15.17
N TRP A 163 25.84 -10.66 14.54
CA TRP A 163 24.47 -10.21 14.23
C TRP A 163 24.30 -9.45 12.89
N GLY A 164 25.14 -9.74 11.89
CA GLY A 164 25.22 -8.99 10.62
C GLY A 164 23.99 -8.98 9.69
N LEU A 165 22.83 -9.54 10.09
CA LEU A 165 21.59 -9.42 9.30
C LEU A 165 20.79 -8.15 9.67
N ILE A 166 20.96 -7.65 10.90
CA ILE A 166 20.14 -6.56 11.47
C ILE A 166 20.73 -5.18 11.15
N ASP A 167 22.07 -5.07 11.08
CA ASP A 167 22.76 -3.81 10.79
C ASP A 167 22.60 -3.32 9.34
N THR A 168 22.27 -4.20 8.39
CA THR A 168 22.30 -3.89 6.95
C THR A 168 21.22 -2.90 6.50
N PHE A 169 20.20 -2.65 7.31
CA PHE A 169 19.02 -1.85 6.97
C PHE A 169 18.87 -0.57 7.82
N GLY A 170 19.89 -0.23 8.63
CA GLY A 170 19.84 0.84 9.63
C GLY A 170 20.52 2.16 9.26
N GLU A 171 21.17 2.26 8.10
CA GLU A 171 21.79 3.50 7.59
C GLU A 171 21.12 4.01 6.31
#